data_AF-A0A950RW44-F1
#
_entry.id   AF-A0A950RW44-F1
#
_cell.length_a   1.000
_cell.length_b   1.000
_cell.length_c   1.000
_cell.angle_alpha   90.00
_cell.angle_beta   90.00
_cell.angle_gamma   90.00
#
_symmetry.space_group_name_H-M   'P 1'
#
loop_
_entity.id
_entity.type
_entity.pdbx_description
1 polymer ?
#
loop_
_entity_poly.entity_id
_entity_poly.type
_entity_poly.pdbx_seq_one_letter_code
_entity_poly.pdbx_strand_id
1 'polypeptide(L)'
;MRLLRLPLLLLLIIAAPLPPGIGATASAPTVRLWATREGLVGRTTAAGHVIGQNDHFVALPSRSAIGKSVVITYNGKSLTAPVLDVGPWNREDAWWESGSARGRFPDLPRWVPEVWAAYENGYNGGRDATNRFVTFPSMIDLSDGVYADLGLPHADWVDVTLSWVDAPSPPPLAPADRKILKKPDPDVPTPAQAPALAHDERYFAQTGYRIDNDNIWSYFRARGQVAVFGYPVSRTFLLLGCQVQVFQRQIAQDCAGRGAGLMNVLDPDVFPYDHVNGSALPPPDPAVKAETPVVGSATYGAAIIDFVHATAPDSFEGDAVSFGKTFFGTIQDGPLSNLEVWGAPISRPRRDPANSKFVYQRFQRGIMHFDATTGLTEGLLLADYFKAIMRGRDLPPDLAGAARTSRFFGQYCTGSQHWVCRPEELPGTDLTFAFEAA
;
A
#
# COMPACT_ATOMS: atom_id res chain seq x y z
N MET A 1 50.55 78.88 30.92
CA MET A 1 50.12 78.86 29.50
C MET A 1 48.82 78.07 29.42
N ARG A 2 47.74 78.73 28.99
CA ARG A 2 46.37 78.18 28.91
C ARG A 2 46.30 77.02 27.91
N LEU A 3 45.54 75.98 28.23
CA LEU A 3 44.79 75.19 27.24
C LEU A 3 43.46 74.75 27.87
N LEU A 4 42.39 75.26 27.27
CA LEU A 4 40.98 75.07 27.60
C LEU A 4 40.59 73.58 27.50
N ARG A 5 39.85 73.08 28.50
CA ARG A 5 38.98 71.91 28.38
C ARG A 5 37.53 72.37 28.54
N LEU A 6 36.72 72.13 27.51
CA LEU A 6 35.27 72.34 27.47
C LEU A 6 34.58 71.25 28.30
N PRO A 7 33.66 71.55 29.23
CA PRO A 7 32.84 70.53 29.86
C PRO A 7 31.53 70.29 29.10
N LEU A 8 31.21 69.01 28.94
CA LEU A 8 30.01 68.44 28.36
C LEU A 8 28.79 68.77 29.24
N LEU A 9 27.78 69.44 28.68
CA LEU A 9 26.52 69.76 29.36
C LEU A 9 25.59 68.55 29.29
N LEU A 10 25.28 67.95 30.44
CA LEU A 10 24.30 66.88 30.60
C LEU A 10 22.89 67.50 30.61
N LEU A 11 22.08 67.25 29.57
CA LEU A 11 20.69 67.72 29.51
C LEU A 11 19.79 66.71 30.23
N LEU A 12 19.16 67.14 31.32
CA LEU A 12 18.16 66.40 32.07
C LEU A 12 16.82 66.48 31.31
N ILE A 13 16.34 65.37 30.73
CA ILE A 13 14.99 65.30 30.13
C ILE A 13 14.01 64.86 31.21
N ILE A 14 13.11 65.78 31.58
CA ILE A 14 11.97 65.52 32.47
C ILE A 14 10.93 64.72 31.67
N ALA A 15 10.63 63.49 32.10
CA ALA A 15 9.58 62.66 31.52
C ALA A 15 8.20 63.22 31.91
N ALA A 16 7.42 63.64 30.93
CA ALA A 16 6.00 63.92 31.11
C ALA A 16 5.22 62.59 31.26
N PRO A 17 4.16 62.52 32.09
CA PRO A 17 3.33 61.34 32.18
C PRO A 17 2.56 61.14 30.86
N LEU A 18 2.68 59.94 30.29
CA LEU A 18 1.85 59.49 29.17
C LEU A 18 0.37 59.51 29.57
N PRO A 19 -0.55 59.92 28.67
CA PRO A 19 -1.98 59.79 28.94
C PRO A 19 -2.35 58.31 29.11
N PRO A 20 -3.38 57.98 29.91
CA PRO A 20 -3.88 56.61 30.00
C PRO A 20 -4.26 56.14 28.60
N GLY A 21 -3.67 55.02 28.19
CA GLY A 21 -3.95 54.39 26.90
C GLY A 21 -5.45 54.12 26.75
N ILE A 22 -6.00 54.57 25.63
CA ILE A 22 -7.34 54.23 25.17
C ILE A 22 -7.39 52.70 25.12
N GLY A 23 -8.26 52.08 25.94
CA GLY A 23 -8.47 50.64 25.92
C GLY A 23 -8.87 50.21 24.51
N ALA A 24 -8.19 49.20 23.98
CA ALA A 24 -8.56 48.57 22.72
C ALA A 24 -10.03 48.13 22.81
N THR A 25 -10.87 48.64 21.90
CA THR A 25 -12.27 48.21 21.78
C THR A 25 -12.25 46.73 21.40
N ALA A 26 -12.75 45.87 22.29
CA ALA A 26 -12.88 44.45 22.02
C ALA A 26 -13.82 44.22 20.82
N SER A 27 -13.44 43.26 19.97
CA SER A 27 -14.10 42.86 18.73
C SER A 27 -13.95 41.35 18.56
N ALA A 28 -14.54 40.76 17.50
CA ALA A 28 -14.42 39.32 17.26
C ALA A 28 -12.94 38.90 17.05
N PRO A 29 -12.38 38.01 17.89
CA PRO A 29 -10.98 37.63 17.82
C PRO A 29 -10.71 36.71 16.62
N THR A 30 -9.56 36.90 15.99
CA THR A 30 -9.02 36.01 14.96
C THR A 30 -7.90 35.15 15.55
N VAL A 31 -8.02 33.85 15.39
CA VAL A 31 -7.08 32.85 15.91
C VAL A 31 -6.54 32.03 14.76
N ARG A 32 -5.21 31.87 14.70
CA ARG A 32 -4.56 31.06 13.68
C ARG A 32 -4.58 29.59 14.10
N LEU A 33 -5.20 28.75 13.28
CA LEU A 33 -5.44 27.33 13.56
C LEU A 33 -4.94 26.46 12.42
N TRP A 34 -4.46 25.27 12.76
CA TRP A 34 -4.15 24.25 11.75
C TRP A 34 -5.44 23.52 11.36
N ALA A 35 -5.86 23.69 10.10
CA ALA A 35 -7.11 23.15 9.59
C ALA A 35 -6.90 21.80 8.90
N THR A 36 -7.85 20.88 9.11
CA THR A 36 -7.94 19.60 8.39
C THR A 36 -9.28 19.45 7.67
N ARG A 37 -9.34 18.53 6.71
CA ARG A 37 -10.54 18.27 5.90
C ARG A 37 -11.39 17.25 6.61
N GLU A 38 -12.68 17.53 6.79
CA GLU A 38 -13.60 16.59 7.44
C GLU A 38 -13.89 15.38 6.53
N GLY A 39 -14.29 15.61 5.27
CA GLY A 39 -14.41 14.55 4.26
C GLY A 39 -15.48 13.48 4.55
N LEU A 40 -16.51 13.80 5.32
CA LEU A 40 -17.52 12.83 5.81
C LEU A 40 -18.86 12.88 5.02
N VAL A 41 -18.82 13.06 3.70
CA VAL A 41 -20.02 13.08 2.85
C VAL A 41 -20.95 11.88 3.13
N GLY A 42 -22.24 12.15 3.32
CA GLY A 42 -23.27 11.17 3.65
C GLY A 42 -23.41 10.85 5.15
N ARG A 43 -22.52 11.37 6.01
CA ARG A 43 -22.68 11.27 7.48
C ARG A 43 -23.54 12.42 8.01
N THR A 44 -23.97 12.31 9.26
CA THR A 44 -24.79 13.33 9.93
C THR A 44 -23.94 14.08 10.95
N THR A 45 -23.91 15.41 10.87
CA THR A 45 -23.22 16.28 11.82
C THR A 45 -23.91 16.28 13.20
N ALA A 46 -23.23 16.78 14.23
CA ALA A 46 -23.80 16.96 15.56
C ALA A 46 -25.02 17.90 15.60
N ALA A 47 -25.18 18.78 14.61
CA ALA A 47 -26.36 19.63 14.43
C ALA A 47 -27.53 18.92 13.72
N GLY A 48 -27.36 17.66 13.28
CA GLY A 48 -28.38 16.88 12.59
C GLY A 48 -28.42 17.07 11.08
N HIS A 49 -27.43 17.76 10.50
CA HIS A 49 -27.33 17.99 9.06
C HIS A 49 -26.69 16.79 8.36
N VAL A 50 -27.25 16.32 7.25
CA VAL A 50 -26.63 15.26 6.44
C VAL A 50 -25.68 15.90 5.45
N ILE A 51 -24.39 15.54 5.54
CA ILE A 51 -23.31 16.18 4.79
C ILE A 51 -23.48 15.88 3.30
N GLY A 52 -23.66 16.94 2.51
CA GLY A 52 -23.73 16.87 1.05
C GLY A 52 -22.36 16.86 0.39
N GLN A 53 -22.32 16.62 -0.93
CA GLN A 53 -21.13 16.94 -1.72
C GLN A 53 -20.96 18.47 -1.77
N ASN A 54 -19.71 18.94 -1.65
CA ASN A 54 -19.37 20.37 -1.69
C ASN A 54 -20.08 21.22 -0.62
N ASP A 55 -20.33 20.63 0.56
CA ASP A 55 -21.00 21.31 1.67
C ASP A 55 -20.13 22.40 2.31
N HIS A 56 -20.75 23.33 3.05
CA HIS A 56 -20.09 24.49 3.66
C HIS A 56 -20.37 24.61 5.16
N PHE A 57 -19.52 24.00 5.97
CA PHE A 57 -19.55 24.10 7.43
C PHE A 57 -18.17 23.82 8.03
N VAL A 58 -18.05 24.00 9.34
CA VAL A 58 -16.87 23.60 10.12
C VAL A 58 -17.24 22.75 11.33
N ALA A 59 -16.27 22.04 11.87
CA ALA A 59 -16.33 21.45 13.20
C ALA A 59 -15.40 22.16 14.18
N LEU A 60 -15.89 22.46 15.38
CA LEU A 60 -15.09 22.96 16.50
C LEU A 60 -15.24 22.03 17.72
N PRO A 61 -14.22 21.91 18.58
CA PRO A 61 -14.14 20.83 19.56
C PRO A 61 -15.00 21.06 20.82
N SER A 62 -16.16 21.69 20.67
CA SER A 62 -17.16 21.85 21.72
C SER A 62 -18.56 22.02 21.14
N ARG A 63 -19.55 21.36 21.76
CA ARG A 63 -20.98 21.56 21.46
C ARG A 63 -21.44 23.01 21.64
N SER A 64 -20.76 23.81 22.47
CA SER A 64 -21.11 25.23 22.67
C SER A 64 -20.93 26.10 21.42
N ALA A 65 -20.16 25.63 20.43
CA ALA A 65 -20.00 26.32 19.16
C ALA A 65 -21.10 26.01 18.13
N ILE A 66 -21.92 24.96 18.35
CA ILE A 66 -22.96 24.57 17.38
C ILE A 66 -23.94 25.72 17.13
N GLY A 67 -24.20 25.99 15.86
CA GLY A 67 -25.09 27.08 15.43
C GLY A 67 -24.46 28.47 15.47
N LYS A 68 -23.17 28.59 15.84
CA LYS A 68 -22.37 29.80 15.65
C LYS A 68 -21.75 29.81 14.25
N SER A 69 -21.18 30.95 13.86
CA SER A 69 -20.48 31.10 12.58
C SER A 69 -19.06 31.59 12.79
N VAL A 70 -18.14 31.12 11.95
CA VAL A 70 -16.77 31.60 11.88
C VAL A 70 -16.51 32.23 10.52
N VAL A 71 -15.56 33.16 10.46
CA VAL A 71 -14.96 33.61 9.20
C VAL A 71 -13.59 32.98 9.07
N ILE A 72 -13.39 32.15 8.06
CA ILE A 72 -12.10 31.51 7.75
C ILE A 72 -11.42 32.29 6.66
N THR A 73 -10.15 32.66 6.86
CA THR A 73 -9.33 33.35 5.86
C THR A 73 -8.08 32.55 5.53
N TYR A 74 -7.82 32.39 4.23
CA TYR A 74 -6.64 31.71 3.69
C TYR A 74 -6.22 32.38 2.38
N ASN A 75 -4.94 32.76 2.27
CA ASN A 75 -4.36 33.43 1.10
C ASN A 75 -5.21 34.60 0.56
N GLY A 76 -5.73 35.43 1.46
CA GLY A 76 -6.52 36.62 1.13
C GLY A 76 -7.97 36.35 0.71
N LYS A 77 -8.41 35.08 0.64
CA LYS A 77 -9.81 34.71 0.50
C LYS A 77 -10.44 34.50 1.87
N SER A 78 -11.68 34.92 2.04
CA SER A 78 -12.44 34.72 3.27
C SER A 78 -13.79 34.09 2.97
N LEU A 79 -14.22 33.17 3.83
CA LEU A 79 -15.52 32.51 3.75
C LEU A 79 -16.15 32.48 5.14
N THR A 80 -17.45 32.76 5.22
CA THR A 80 -18.23 32.54 6.46
C THR A 80 -18.86 31.16 6.41
N ALA A 81 -18.68 30.36 7.46
CA ALA A 81 -19.28 29.03 7.56
C ALA A 81 -19.89 28.80 8.95
N PRO A 82 -21.04 28.12 9.04
CA PRO A 82 -21.62 27.70 10.31
C PRO A 82 -20.82 26.56 10.92
N VAL A 83 -20.83 26.48 12.25
CA VAL A 83 -20.34 25.33 12.99
C VAL A 83 -21.49 24.32 13.10
N LEU A 84 -21.37 23.20 12.40
CA LEU A 84 -22.41 22.15 12.37
C LEU A 84 -21.97 20.85 13.05
N ASP A 85 -20.68 20.61 13.23
CA ASP A 85 -20.19 19.40 13.89
C ASP A 85 -19.26 19.68 15.08
N VAL A 86 -18.98 18.63 15.86
CA VAL A 86 -18.13 18.67 17.05
C VAL A 86 -16.89 17.81 16.85
N GLY A 87 -15.75 18.48 16.85
CA GLY A 87 -14.44 17.93 16.56
C GLY A 87 -13.51 19.06 16.12
N PRO A 88 -12.27 18.78 15.69
CA PRO A 88 -11.64 17.47 15.56
C PRO A 88 -11.16 16.90 16.90
N TRP A 89 -11.10 15.56 16.96
CA TRP A 89 -10.63 14.71 18.08
C TRP A 89 -11.36 14.86 19.42
N ASN A 90 -11.36 16.06 19.98
CA ASN A 90 -12.00 16.42 21.24
C ASN A 90 -13.44 16.90 21.02
N ARG A 91 -14.26 16.80 22.08
CA ARG A 91 -15.66 17.22 22.06
C ARG A 91 -16.05 18.16 23.20
N GLU A 92 -15.13 18.40 24.13
CA GLU A 92 -15.32 19.18 25.35
C GLU A 92 -14.11 20.10 25.61
N ASP A 93 -13.65 20.76 24.54
CA ASP A 93 -12.51 21.65 24.53
C ASP A 93 -12.87 23.00 23.89
N ALA A 94 -13.65 23.82 24.60
CA ALA A 94 -13.95 25.19 24.17
C ALA A 94 -12.71 26.07 24.41
N TRP A 95 -11.65 25.89 23.62
CA TRP A 95 -10.34 26.52 23.79
C TRP A 95 -10.39 28.06 23.74
N TRP A 96 -11.48 28.65 23.27
CA TRP A 96 -11.76 30.08 23.32
C TRP A 96 -12.28 30.57 24.68
N GLU A 97 -12.46 29.70 25.66
CA GLU A 97 -12.83 30.00 27.04
C GLU A 97 -11.66 29.77 28.02
N SER A 98 -11.82 30.15 29.28
CA SER A 98 -10.83 29.94 30.34
C SER A 98 -11.42 29.24 31.55
N GLY A 99 -10.58 28.53 32.32
CA GLY A 99 -11.00 27.85 33.54
C GLY A 99 -12.11 26.83 33.26
N SER A 100 -13.07 26.72 34.19
CA SER A 100 -14.15 25.74 34.10
C SER A 100 -15.07 25.94 32.89
N ALA A 101 -15.14 27.14 32.30
CA ALA A 101 -15.96 27.41 31.12
C ALA A 101 -15.44 26.69 29.85
N ARG A 102 -14.16 26.30 29.83
CA ARG A 102 -13.55 25.55 28.72
C ARG A 102 -14.04 24.11 28.60
N GLY A 103 -14.41 23.48 29.71
CA GLY A 103 -14.75 22.06 29.77
C GLY A 103 -13.61 21.22 30.33
N ARG A 104 -13.18 20.19 29.59
CA ARG A 104 -12.34 19.09 30.10
C ARG A 104 -10.89 19.48 30.43
N PHE A 105 -10.39 20.57 29.85
CA PHE A 105 -8.98 20.99 29.98
C PHE A 105 -8.85 22.41 30.56
N PRO A 106 -9.39 22.67 31.77
CA PRO A 106 -9.54 24.01 32.32
C PRO A 106 -8.21 24.70 32.68
N ASP A 107 -7.12 23.94 32.79
CA ASP A 107 -5.78 24.38 33.15
C ASP A 107 -4.95 24.90 31.96
N LEU A 108 -5.33 24.52 30.73
CA LEU A 108 -4.67 25.02 29.54
C LEU A 108 -5.03 26.50 29.28
N PRO A 109 -4.06 27.35 28.86
CA PRO A 109 -4.34 28.74 28.54
C PRO A 109 -5.44 28.90 27.50
N ARG A 110 -6.20 29.99 27.60
CA ARG A 110 -7.12 30.43 26.55
C ARG A 110 -6.38 30.50 25.22
N TRP A 111 -7.06 30.14 24.14
CA TRP A 111 -6.55 30.12 22.76
C TRP A 111 -5.58 29.00 22.40
N VAL A 112 -5.34 28.06 23.32
CA VAL A 112 -4.50 26.89 23.07
C VAL A 112 -5.39 25.65 22.98
N PRO A 113 -5.77 25.16 21.79
CA PRO A 113 -6.48 23.89 21.63
C PRO A 113 -5.70 22.76 22.30
N GLU A 114 -6.39 21.82 22.95
CA GLU A 114 -5.70 20.76 23.69
C GLU A 114 -4.88 19.85 22.77
N VAL A 115 -5.40 19.54 21.58
CA VAL A 115 -4.67 18.81 20.53
C VAL A 115 -3.37 19.49 20.10
N TRP A 116 -3.29 20.81 20.16
CA TRP A 116 -2.03 21.53 19.92
C TRP A 116 -1.06 21.33 21.08
N ALA A 117 -1.53 21.43 22.32
CA ALA A 117 -0.69 21.22 23.50
C ALA A 117 -0.18 19.77 23.55
N ALA A 118 -1.06 18.79 23.35
CA ALA A 118 -0.71 17.38 23.27
C ALA A 118 0.36 17.13 22.20
N TYR A 119 0.19 17.71 21.00
CA TYR A 119 1.18 17.61 19.94
C TYR A 119 2.49 18.34 20.29
N GLU A 120 2.50 19.62 20.65
CA GLU A 120 3.76 20.37 20.77
C GLU A 120 4.53 20.10 22.06
N ASN A 121 3.86 19.95 23.20
CA ASN A 121 4.52 19.84 24.51
C ASN A 121 4.17 18.57 25.29
N GLY A 122 3.41 17.64 24.69
CA GLY A 122 3.09 16.37 25.33
C GLY A 122 2.07 16.48 26.45
N TYR A 123 1.26 17.55 26.49
CA TYR A 123 0.12 17.66 27.40
C TYR A 123 -0.74 16.40 27.37
N ASN A 124 -1.26 16.00 28.54
CA ASN A 124 -2.02 14.76 28.70
C ASN A 124 -1.28 13.51 28.16
N GLY A 125 0.04 13.48 28.28
CA GLY A 125 0.88 12.39 27.76
C GLY A 125 0.96 12.35 26.23
N GLY A 126 0.67 13.47 25.57
CA GLY A 126 0.58 13.58 24.11
C GLY A 126 -0.73 13.02 23.55
N ARG A 127 -1.79 12.92 24.35
CA ARG A 127 -3.04 12.25 23.99
C ARG A 127 -4.23 13.19 24.07
N ASP A 128 -5.24 12.92 23.25
CA ASP A 128 -6.51 13.64 23.28
C ASP A 128 -7.45 13.18 24.41
N ALA A 129 -8.66 13.72 24.45
CA ALA A 129 -9.70 13.36 25.41
C ALA A 129 -10.12 11.88 25.36
N THR A 130 -9.89 11.15 24.27
CA THR A 130 -10.26 9.73 24.16
C THR A 130 -9.05 8.80 24.25
N ASN A 131 -7.91 9.31 24.75
CA ASN A 131 -6.66 8.60 24.98
C ASN A 131 -5.92 8.18 23.71
N ARG A 132 -6.24 8.77 22.55
CA ARG A 132 -5.50 8.56 21.29
C ARG A 132 -4.27 9.46 21.27
N PHE A 133 -3.12 8.93 20.82
CA PHE A 133 -1.93 9.76 20.67
C PHE A 133 -2.12 10.77 19.54
N VAL A 134 -1.85 12.05 19.83
CA VAL A 134 -2.02 13.14 18.87
C VAL A 134 -0.82 13.17 17.92
N THR A 135 -0.93 12.39 16.85
CA THR A 135 0.07 12.36 15.78
C THR A 135 0.04 13.61 14.91
N PHE A 136 -1.08 14.32 14.87
CA PHE A 136 -1.31 15.51 14.04
C PHE A 136 -2.34 16.44 14.70
N PRO A 137 -2.05 17.73 14.93
CA PRO A 137 -2.88 18.65 15.70
C PRO A 137 -3.96 19.30 14.82
N SER A 138 -4.94 18.52 14.35
CA SER A 138 -6.15 19.07 13.74
C SER A 138 -6.86 19.96 14.78
N MET A 139 -6.98 21.28 14.56
CA MET A 139 -7.62 22.20 15.52
C MET A 139 -9.03 22.65 15.12
N ILE A 140 -9.32 22.57 13.82
CA ILE A 140 -10.60 22.85 13.18
C ILE A 140 -10.73 21.92 11.96
N ASP A 141 -11.90 21.33 11.76
CA ASP A 141 -12.20 20.64 10.50
C ASP A 141 -13.05 21.53 9.60
N LEU A 142 -12.67 21.61 8.33
CA LEU A 142 -13.42 22.33 7.30
C LEU A 142 -14.03 21.33 6.33
N SER A 143 -15.27 21.58 5.93
CA SER A 143 -15.96 20.78 4.92
C SER A 143 -15.36 20.94 3.52
N ASP A 144 -15.74 20.04 2.62
CA ASP A 144 -15.19 19.96 1.26
C ASP A 144 -15.37 21.25 0.44
N GLY A 145 -16.53 21.89 0.53
CA GLY A 145 -16.80 23.16 -0.15
C GLY A 145 -15.97 24.32 0.40
N VAL A 146 -15.73 24.35 1.72
CA VAL A 146 -14.85 25.36 2.35
C VAL A 146 -13.41 25.20 1.85
N TYR A 147 -12.90 23.95 1.77
CA TYR A 147 -11.58 23.66 1.21
C TYR A 147 -11.46 24.16 -0.24
N ALA A 148 -12.46 23.85 -1.07
CA ALA A 148 -12.47 24.20 -2.48
C ALA A 148 -12.49 25.72 -2.69
N ASP A 149 -13.39 26.43 -2.00
CA ASP A 149 -13.59 27.87 -2.21
C ASP A 149 -12.39 28.71 -1.75
N LEU A 150 -11.81 28.34 -0.59
CA LEU A 150 -10.59 28.95 -0.09
C LEU A 150 -9.35 28.53 -0.90
N GLY A 151 -9.42 27.42 -1.64
CA GLY A 151 -8.32 26.91 -2.45
C GLY A 151 -7.21 26.27 -1.61
N LEU A 152 -7.58 25.57 -0.52
CA LEU A 152 -6.63 24.76 0.25
C LEU A 152 -6.33 23.46 -0.51
N PRO A 153 -5.08 23.18 -0.89
CA PRO A 153 -4.73 21.91 -1.53
C PRO A 153 -4.67 20.75 -0.52
N HIS A 154 -4.24 21.05 0.71
CA HIS A 154 -4.05 20.13 1.83
C HIS A 154 -4.28 20.88 3.15
N ALA A 155 -4.10 20.19 4.28
CA ALA A 155 -4.11 20.81 5.61
C ALA A 155 -3.06 21.93 5.71
N ASP A 156 -3.47 23.08 6.24
CA ASP A 156 -2.60 24.25 6.40
C ASP A 156 -3.11 25.18 7.52
N TRP A 157 -2.32 26.20 7.86
CA TRP A 157 -2.72 27.28 8.74
C TRP A 157 -3.78 28.17 8.08
N VAL A 158 -4.87 28.41 8.81
CA VAL A 158 -5.92 29.36 8.45
C VAL A 158 -6.16 30.34 9.60
N ASP A 159 -6.61 31.55 9.26
CA ASP A 159 -7.02 32.54 10.25
C ASP A 159 -8.53 32.45 10.45
N VAL A 160 -8.96 32.17 11.69
CA VAL A 160 -10.36 31.92 12.03
C VAL A 160 -10.88 32.99 12.99
N THR A 161 -11.86 33.77 12.54
CA THR A 161 -12.53 34.77 13.37
C THR A 161 -13.77 34.19 14.03
N LEU A 162 -13.85 34.27 15.37
CA LEU A 162 -14.98 33.76 16.16
C LEU A 162 -16.01 34.88 16.38
N SER A 163 -17.10 34.86 15.61
CA SER A 163 -18.08 35.96 15.59
C SER A 163 -18.84 36.20 16.90
N TRP A 164 -18.83 35.22 17.81
CA TRP A 164 -19.60 35.25 19.07
C TRP A 164 -18.76 35.56 20.31
N VAL A 165 -17.45 35.76 20.14
CA VAL A 165 -16.54 36.04 21.25
C VAL A 165 -16.13 37.50 21.19
N ASP A 166 -16.15 38.18 22.34
CA ASP A 166 -15.67 39.56 22.48
C ASP A 166 -14.33 39.55 23.22
N ALA A 167 -13.22 39.62 22.48
CA ALA A 167 -11.87 39.55 23.04
C ALA A 167 -10.83 40.02 22.01
N PRO A 168 -9.64 40.51 22.45
CA PRO A 168 -8.55 40.75 21.52
C PRO A 168 -8.05 39.45 20.87
N SER A 169 -7.63 39.52 19.61
CA SER A 169 -6.95 38.42 18.92
C SER A 169 -5.66 38.04 19.66
N PRO A 170 -5.42 36.74 19.94
CA PRO A 170 -4.17 36.29 20.55
C PRO A 170 -3.01 36.34 19.55
N PRO A 171 -1.75 36.35 20.04
CA PRO A 171 -0.61 36.05 19.18
C PRO A 171 -0.73 34.62 18.60
N PRO A 172 -0.24 34.37 17.37
CA PRO A 172 -0.22 33.02 16.81
C PRO A 172 0.55 32.03 17.67
N LEU A 173 0.06 30.78 17.73
CA LEU A 173 0.69 29.69 18.48
C LEU A 173 2.04 29.24 17.87
N ALA A 174 2.26 29.54 16.59
CA ALA A 174 3.48 29.22 15.86
C ALA A 174 3.76 30.26 14.75
N PRO A 175 5.02 30.34 14.27
CA PRO A 175 5.35 31.09 13.06
C PRO A 175 4.53 30.64 11.84
N ALA A 176 4.27 31.57 10.91
CA ALA A 176 3.43 31.34 9.75
C ALA A 176 3.96 30.24 8.80
N ASP A 177 5.27 30.02 8.78
CA ASP A 177 5.97 29.03 7.95
C ASP A 177 6.16 27.68 8.64
N ARG A 178 5.63 27.51 9.86
CA ARG A 178 5.72 26.25 10.61
C ARG A 178 4.97 25.15 9.87
N LYS A 179 5.74 24.21 9.30
CA LYS A 179 5.19 22.95 8.77
C LYS A 179 4.89 21.98 9.90
N ILE A 180 3.71 21.37 9.87
CA ILE A 180 3.30 20.31 10.78
C ILE A 180 3.66 18.95 10.16
N LEU A 181 4.43 18.15 10.88
CA LEU A 181 4.82 16.81 10.47
C LEU A 181 4.09 15.80 11.35
N LYS A 182 3.46 14.81 10.72
CA LYS A 182 2.80 13.74 11.46
C LYS A 182 3.83 12.99 12.32
N LYS A 183 3.58 12.88 13.63
CA LYS A 183 4.40 12.09 14.55
C LYS A 183 4.07 10.59 14.43
N PRO A 184 5.04 9.69 14.63
CA PRO A 184 4.74 8.28 14.84
C PRO A 184 3.93 8.11 16.12
N ASP A 185 2.89 7.27 16.08
CA ASP A 185 2.12 6.89 17.26
C ASP A 185 2.92 5.83 18.05
N PRO A 186 3.30 6.09 19.32
CA PRO A 186 4.08 5.15 20.12
C PRO A 186 3.32 3.86 20.47
N ASP A 187 1.99 3.84 20.37
CA ASP A 187 1.18 2.65 20.66
C ASP A 187 0.97 1.76 19.43
N VAL A 188 1.28 2.28 18.24
CA VAL A 188 1.23 1.51 17.00
C VAL A 188 2.62 0.93 16.77
N PRO A 189 2.78 -0.41 16.77
CA PRO A 189 4.05 -1.02 16.39
C PRO A 189 4.48 -0.48 15.04
N THR A 190 5.71 0.03 14.95
CA THR A 190 6.30 0.42 13.66
C THR A 190 6.09 -0.74 12.70
N PRO A 191 5.52 -0.51 11.49
CA PRO A 191 5.38 -1.56 10.50
C PRO A 191 6.72 -2.27 10.36
N ALA A 192 6.75 -3.59 10.54
CA ALA A 192 8.00 -4.31 10.43
C ALA A 192 8.58 -4.02 9.04
N GLN A 193 9.84 -3.58 8.99
CA GLN A 193 10.50 -3.24 7.75
C GLN A 193 11.16 -4.50 7.19
N ALA A 194 10.97 -4.76 5.90
CA ALA A 194 11.64 -5.88 5.26
C ALA A 194 13.16 -5.72 5.35
N PRO A 195 13.93 -6.80 5.60
CA PRO A 195 15.38 -6.74 5.62
C PRO A 195 15.94 -6.12 4.32
N ALA A 196 17.00 -5.32 4.42
CA ALA A 196 17.67 -4.78 3.25
C ALA A 196 18.14 -5.91 2.32
N LEU A 197 17.94 -5.75 1.01
CA LEU A 197 18.50 -6.66 0.01
C LEU A 197 19.83 -6.09 -0.51
N ALA A 198 20.82 -6.97 -0.70
CA ALA A 198 22.05 -6.58 -1.37
C ALA A 198 21.79 -6.33 -2.86
N HIS A 199 22.31 -5.23 -3.41
CA HIS A 199 22.24 -4.95 -4.85
C HIS A 199 23.46 -5.52 -5.57
N ASP A 200 23.52 -6.85 -5.67
CA ASP A 200 24.59 -7.62 -6.32
C ASP A 200 24.11 -8.36 -7.57
N GLU A 201 24.91 -9.28 -8.11
CA GLU A 201 24.58 -10.05 -9.33
C GLU A 201 23.28 -10.87 -9.22
N ARG A 202 22.76 -11.07 -8.01
CA ARG A 202 21.53 -11.84 -7.76
C ARG A 202 20.30 -10.94 -7.65
N TYR A 203 20.47 -9.62 -7.71
CA TYR A 203 19.42 -8.62 -7.61
C TYR A 203 18.87 -8.22 -8.99
N PHE A 204 17.55 -8.11 -9.09
CA PHE A 204 16.84 -7.79 -10.31
C PHE A 204 16.05 -6.50 -10.13
N ALA A 205 16.58 -5.39 -10.65
CA ALA A 205 15.98 -4.06 -10.54
C ALA A 205 14.60 -3.95 -11.21
N GLN A 206 14.28 -4.83 -12.17
CA GLN A 206 13.02 -4.90 -12.89
C GLN A 206 11.84 -5.21 -11.95
N THR A 207 12.09 -5.93 -10.86
CA THR A 207 11.06 -6.37 -9.91
C THR A 207 11.37 -6.02 -8.46
N GLY A 208 12.59 -5.55 -8.15
CA GLY A 208 13.02 -5.18 -6.79
C GLY A 208 13.32 -6.38 -5.88
N TYR A 209 13.55 -7.56 -6.46
CA TYR A 209 13.83 -8.78 -5.71
C TYR A 209 15.23 -9.34 -6.00
N ARG A 210 15.75 -10.08 -5.02
CA ARG A 210 17.02 -10.80 -5.10
C ARG A 210 16.78 -12.30 -4.92
N ILE A 211 17.57 -13.13 -5.59
CA ILE A 211 17.64 -14.58 -5.33
C ILE A 211 18.69 -14.81 -4.24
N ASP A 212 18.25 -14.95 -2.99
CA ASP A 212 19.12 -15.01 -1.82
C ASP A 212 19.53 -16.41 -1.40
N ASN A 213 18.68 -17.42 -1.62
CA ASN A 213 19.01 -18.82 -1.37
C ASN A 213 20.04 -19.35 -2.39
N ASP A 214 21.16 -19.90 -1.91
CA ASP A 214 22.26 -20.40 -2.75
C ASP A 214 21.87 -21.59 -3.66
N ASN A 215 21.05 -22.51 -3.16
CA ASN A 215 20.58 -23.66 -3.94
C ASN A 215 19.65 -23.20 -5.07
N ILE A 216 18.72 -22.29 -4.76
CA ILE A 216 17.81 -21.69 -5.77
C ILE A 216 18.62 -20.87 -6.78
N TRP A 217 19.62 -20.09 -6.35
CA TRP A 217 20.50 -19.34 -7.26
C TRP A 217 21.28 -20.27 -8.20
N SER A 218 21.88 -21.34 -7.66
CA SER A 218 22.62 -22.32 -8.46
C SER A 218 21.70 -22.99 -9.48
N TYR A 219 20.49 -23.39 -9.06
CA TYR A 219 19.50 -23.99 -9.93
C TYR A 219 19.04 -23.04 -11.04
N PHE A 220 18.71 -21.79 -10.69
CA PHE A 220 18.35 -20.74 -11.65
C PHE A 220 19.42 -20.53 -12.73
N ARG A 221 20.70 -20.42 -12.33
CA ARG A 221 21.83 -20.29 -13.27
C ARG A 221 21.97 -21.49 -14.20
N ALA A 222 21.78 -22.70 -13.67
CA ALA A 222 21.91 -23.94 -14.41
C ALA A 222 20.68 -24.27 -15.28
N ARG A 223 19.59 -23.49 -15.21
CA ARG A 223 18.32 -23.81 -15.89
C ARG A 223 17.78 -22.65 -16.72
N GLY A 224 18.66 -21.98 -17.47
CA GLY A 224 18.26 -20.96 -18.45
C GLY A 224 17.86 -19.59 -17.88
N GLN A 225 17.99 -19.38 -16.57
CA GLN A 225 17.86 -18.07 -15.92
C GLN A 225 16.55 -17.34 -16.27
N VAL A 226 16.59 -16.03 -16.54
CA VAL A 226 15.41 -15.19 -16.82
C VAL A 226 14.59 -15.69 -18.01
N ALA A 227 15.22 -16.33 -19.00
CA ALA A 227 14.50 -16.87 -20.17
C ALA A 227 13.48 -17.95 -19.76
N VAL A 228 13.83 -18.78 -18.77
CA VAL A 228 12.98 -19.88 -18.29
C VAL A 228 12.07 -19.43 -17.14
N PHE A 229 12.64 -18.74 -16.16
CA PHE A 229 11.93 -18.41 -14.91
C PHE A 229 11.15 -17.10 -15.00
N GLY A 230 11.57 -16.18 -15.87
CA GLY A 230 11.28 -14.75 -15.71
C GLY A 230 12.05 -14.14 -14.54
N TYR A 231 11.68 -12.93 -14.14
CA TYR A 231 12.29 -12.27 -12.99
C TYR A 231 11.75 -12.85 -11.66
N PRO A 232 12.53 -12.82 -10.56
CA PRO A 232 11.98 -13.13 -9.24
C PRO A 232 10.93 -12.09 -8.85
N VAL A 233 9.82 -12.51 -8.26
CA VAL A 233 8.70 -11.63 -7.86
C VAL A 233 8.36 -11.76 -6.37
N SER A 234 9.23 -12.43 -5.63
CA SER A 234 9.16 -12.60 -4.18
C SER A 234 10.58 -12.76 -3.62
N ARG A 235 10.70 -12.59 -2.30
CA ARG A 235 11.86 -13.07 -1.53
C ARG A 235 11.78 -14.59 -1.39
N THR A 236 12.83 -15.24 -0.90
CA THR A 236 12.69 -16.62 -0.40
C THR A 236 11.86 -16.63 0.88
N PHE A 237 10.88 -17.51 0.98
CA PHE A 237 10.02 -17.66 2.15
C PHE A 237 9.68 -19.14 2.38
N LEU A 238 9.17 -19.48 3.57
CA LEU A 238 8.82 -20.85 3.89
C LEU A 238 7.38 -21.12 3.44
N LEU A 239 7.16 -22.13 2.62
CA LEU A 239 5.84 -22.60 2.21
C LEU A 239 5.73 -24.09 2.48
N LEU A 240 4.83 -24.47 3.40
CA LEU A 240 4.56 -25.88 3.73
C LEU A 240 5.82 -26.66 4.10
N GLY A 241 6.75 -26.03 4.82
CA GLY A 241 8.02 -26.61 5.25
C GLY A 241 9.14 -26.62 4.21
N CYS A 242 8.93 -26.06 3.01
CA CYS A 242 9.98 -25.90 2.00
C CYS A 242 10.34 -24.43 1.79
N GLN A 243 11.62 -24.13 1.56
CA GLN A 243 12.03 -22.79 1.13
C GLN A 243 11.59 -22.60 -0.32
N VAL A 244 10.85 -21.54 -0.59
CA VAL A 244 10.25 -21.27 -1.89
C VAL A 244 10.58 -19.85 -2.34
N GLN A 245 10.82 -19.70 -3.63
CA GLN A 245 10.85 -18.39 -4.29
C GLN A 245 9.99 -18.42 -5.56
N VAL A 246 9.07 -17.47 -5.66
CA VAL A 246 8.21 -17.24 -6.82
C VAL A 246 8.95 -16.35 -7.83
N PHE A 247 9.03 -16.83 -9.07
CA PHE A 247 9.41 -16.09 -10.27
C PHE A 247 8.17 -15.86 -11.13
N GLN A 248 8.27 -15.10 -12.22
CA GLN A 248 7.08 -14.81 -13.04
C GLN A 248 6.47 -16.08 -13.66
N ARG A 249 7.29 -17.02 -14.14
CA ARG A 249 6.84 -18.25 -14.81
C ARG A 249 6.90 -19.48 -13.92
N GLN A 250 7.86 -19.54 -13.00
CA GLN A 250 8.21 -20.73 -12.25
C GLN A 250 8.20 -20.47 -10.74
N ILE A 251 7.96 -21.52 -9.96
CA ILE A 251 8.14 -21.48 -8.51
C ILE A 251 9.26 -22.45 -8.15
N ALA A 252 10.39 -21.91 -7.72
CA ALA A 252 11.51 -22.71 -7.24
C ALA A 252 11.28 -23.11 -5.79
N GLN A 253 11.61 -24.34 -5.44
CA GLN A 253 11.55 -24.87 -4.09
C GLN A 253 12.85 -25.58 -3.72
N ASP A 254 13.27 -25.44 -2.48
CA ASP A 254 14.35 -26.19 -1.84
C ASP A 254 13.79 -26.81 -0.56
N CYS A 255 13.41 -28.08 -0.68
CA CYS A 255 12.90 -28.87 0.44
C CYS A 255 14.07 -29.65 1.06
N ALA A 256 14.12 -29.72 2.39
CA ALA A 256 15.21 -30.38 3.12
C ALA A 256 15.55 -31.77 2.55
N GLY A 257 16.82 -31.93 2.15
CA GLY A 257 17.37 -33.19 1.64
C GLY A 257 17.06 -33.52 0.18
N ARG A 258 16.35 -32.65 -0.56
CA ARG A 258 16.00 -32.88 -1.98
C ARG A 258 16.76 -31.99 -2.97
N GLY A 259 17.35 -30.90 -2.48
CA GLY A 259 17.94 -29.86 -3.32
C GLY A 259 16.88 -29.01 -4.01
N ALA A 260 17.34 -27.98 -4.72
CA ALA A 260 16.47 -27.07 -5.44
C ALA A 260 15.83 -27.74 -6.67
N GLY A 261 14.55 -27.46 -6.89
CA GLY A 261 13.78 -27.89 -8.05
C GLY A 261 12.56 -27.00 -8.26
N LEU A 262 11.67 -27.38 -9.17
CA LEU A 262 10.44 -26.64 -9.47
C LEU A 262 9.21 -27.29 -8.84
N MET A 263 8.31 -26.46 -8.33
CA MET A 263 6.96 -26.91 -7.95
C MET A 263 6.14 -27.24 -9.21
N ASN A 264 5.23 -28.20 -9.08
CA ASN A 264 4.20 -28.43 -10.09
C ASN A 264 3.10 -27.37 -9.95
N VAL A 265 3.31 -26.17 -10.51
CA VAL A 265 2.35 -25.05 -10.33
C VAL A 265 0.94 -25.40 -10.82
N LEU A 266 0.81 -26.29 -11.81
CA LEU A 266 -0.47 -26.72 -12.39
C LEU A 266 -1.06 -27.97 -11.72
N ASP A 267 -0.50 -28.39 -10.58
CA ASP A 267 -1.14 -29.35 -9.68
C ASP A 267 -2.55 -28.83 -9.32
N PRO A 268 -3.60 -29.68 -9.36
CA PRO A 268 -4.96 -29.29 -9.01
C PRO A 268 -5.08 -28.60 -7.64
N ASP A 269 -4.20 -28.90 -6.69
CA ASP A 269 -4.23 -28.25 -5.38
C ASP A 269 -3.66 -26.81 -5.40
N VAL A 270 -2.83 -26.47 -6.39
CA VAL A 270 -2.12 -25.18 -6.50
C VAL A 270 -2.79 -24.25 -7.51
N PHE A 271 -2.99 -24.72 -8.76
CA PHE A 271 -3.56 -23.92 -9.83
C PHE A 271 -4.49 -24.77 -10.74
N PRO A 272 -5.73 -25.04 -10.31
CA PRO A 272 -6.69 -25.83 -11.07
C PRO A 272 -7.41 -25.06 -12.18
N TYR A 273 -7.16 -23.76 -12.35
CA TYR A 273 -7.97 -22.88 -13.19
C TYR A 273 -7.70 -23.06 -14.68
N ASP A 274 -8.78 -23.04 -15.46
CA ASP A 274 -8.81 -23.10 -16.92
C ASP A 274 -9.30 -21.79 -17.57
N HIS A 275 -9.71 -20.81 -16.76
CA HIS A 275 -10.08 -19.46 -17.20
C HIS A 275 -9.26 -18.42 -16.44
N VAL A 276 -8.52 -17.60 -17.18
CA VAL A 276 -7.68 -16.55 -16.58
C VAL A 276 -7.62 -15.33 -17.50
N ASN A 277 -7.97 -14.16 -16.97
CA ASN A 277 -7.91 -12.88 -17.68
C ASN A 277 -8.67 -12.90 -19.03
N GLY A 278 -9.79 -13.60 -19.07
CA GLY A 278 -10.61 -13.77 -20.28
C GLY A 278 -10.14 -14.87 -21.24
N SER A 279 -8.96 -15.45 -21.04
CA SER A 279 -8.48 -16.59 -21.84
C SER A 279 -9.02 -17.91 -21.33
N ALA A 280 -9.34 -18.82 -22.26
CA ALA A 280 -9.72 -20.20 -21.93
C ALA A 280 -8.57 -21.16 -22.22
N LEU A 281 -7.90 -21.59 -21.16
CA LEU A 281 -6.79 -22.54 -21.17
C LEU A 281 -7.31 -23.97 -21.38
N PRO A 282 -6.53 -24.87 -22.00
CA PRO A 282 -6.92 -26.27 -22.13
C PRO A 282 -6.93 -26.94 -20.76
N PRO A 283 -7.99 -27.67 -20.38
CA PRO A 283 -7.97 -28.50 -19.19
C PRO A 283 -6.99 -29.68 -19.38
N PRO A 284 -6.57 -30.34 -18.29
CA PRO A 284 -5.88 -31.62 -18.42
C PRO A 284 -6.73 -32.64 -19.19
N ASP A 285 -6.14 -33.31 -20.17
CA ASP A 285 -6.76 -34.32 -21.01
C ASP A 285 -6.49 -35.73 -20.43
N PRO A 286 -7.51 -36.48 -19.98
CA PRO A 286 -7.34 -37.82 -19.45
C PRO A 286 -6.72 -38.82 -20.43
N ALA A 287 -6.95 -38.68 -21.74
CA ALA A 287 -6.39 -39.57 -22.75
C ALA A 287 -4.88 -39.34 -22.90
N VAL A 288 -4.46 -38.07 -23.00
CA VAL A 288 -3.03 -37.70 -23.02
C VAL A 288 -2.31 -38.17 -21.75
N LYS A 289 -2.97 -38.04 -20.59
CA LYS A 289 -2.44 -38.56 -19.32
C LYS A 289 -2.28 -40.09 -19.33
N ALA A 290 -3.25 -40.82 -19.87
CA ALA A 290 -3.19 -42.28 -19.95
C ALA A 290 -2.09 -42.78 -20.90
N GLU A 291 -1.73 -41.97 -21.91
CA GLU A 291 -0.63 -42.23 -22.85
C GLU A 291 0.75 -41.86 -22.27
N THR A 292 0.80 -41.13 -21.15
CA THR A 292 2.08 -40.68 -20.56
C THR A 292 2.89 -41.88 -20.06
N PRO A 293 4.17 -42.01 -20.47
CA PRO A 293 5.02 -43.11 -20.05
C PRO A 293 5.14 -43.27 -18.53
N VAL A 294 5.18 -44.52 -18.07
CA VAL A 294 5.25 -44.86 -16.64
C VAL A 294 6.65 -44.54 -16.10
N VAL A 295 6.68 -43.64 -15.12
CA VAL A 295 7.89 -43.26 -14.38
C VAL A 295 8.54 -44.50 -13.74
N GLY A 296 9.86 -44.62 -13.88
CA GLY A 296 10.64 -45.72 -13.30
C GLY A 296 10.75 -46.98 -14.19
N SER A 297 10.10 -47.01 -15.36
CA SER A 297 10.38 -48.04 -16.36
C SER A 297 11.79 -47.92 -16.93
N ALA A 298 12.39 -49.04 -17.34
CA ALA A 298 13.77 -49.08 -17.85
C ALA A 298 14.00 -48.19 -19.09
N THR A 299 12.95 -47.97 -19.89
CA THR A 299 12.98 -47.16 -21.11
C THR A 299 12.38 -45.76 -20.93
N TYR A 300 12.04 -45.37 -19.69
CA TYR A 300 11.30 -44.14 -19.40
C TYR A 300 11.92 -42.91 -20.07
N GLY A 301 13.24 -42.75 -19.95
CA GLY A 301 13.95 -41.58 -20.49
C GLY A 301 13.81 -41.41 -22.00
N ALA A 302 13.82 -42.48 -22.79
CA ALA A 302 13.59 -42.40 -24.23
C ALA A 302 12.09 -42.24 -24.53
N ALA A 303 11.26 -43.06 -23.89
CA ALA A 303 9.81 -43.09 -24.12
C ALA A 303 9.15 -41.74 -23.81
N ILE A 304 9.59 -41.03 -22.76
CA ILE A 304 9.02 -39.72 -22.41
C ILE A 304 9.39 -38.64 -23.43
N ILE A 305 10.56 -38.72 -24.04
CA ILE A 305 10.97 -37.79 -25.09
C ILE A 305 10.19 -38.05 -26.39
N ASP A 306 10.03 -39.32 -26.76
CA ASP A 306 9.19 -39.70 -27.90
C ASP A 306 7.73 -39.26 -27.69
N PHE A 307 7.21 -39.42 -26.47
CA PHE A 307 5.89 -38.93 -26.10
C PHE A 307 5.76 -37.40 -26.25
N VAL A 308 6.76 -36.63 -25.82
CA VAL A 308 6.77 -35.17 -26.00
C VAL A 308 6.76 -34.81 -27.49
N HIS A 309 7.61 -35.45 -28.31
CA HIS A 309 7.61 -35.26 -29.77
C HIS A 309 6.24 -35.54 -30.40
N ALA A 310 5.55 -36.59 -29.95
CA ALA A 310 4.23 -36.96 -30.47
C ALA A 310 3.11 -36.00 -30.01
N THR A 311 3.27 -35.35 -28.85
CA THR A 311 2.16 -34.63 -28.19
C THR A 311 2.30 -33.11 -28.27
N ALA A 312 3.50 -32.57 -28.43
CA ALA A 312 3.77 -31.13 -28.54
C ALA A 312 4.11 -30.75 -30.00
N PRO A 313 3.11 -30.48 -30.85
CA PRO A 313 3.34 -30.27 -32.28
C PRO A 313 3.95 -28.90 -32.56
N ASP A 314 4.67 -28.79 -33.67
CA ASP A 314 5.17 -27.51 -34.20
C ASP A 314 4.18 -26.81 -35.14
N SER A 315 3.08 -27.49 -35.50
CA SER A 315 1.99 -26.93 -36.30
C SER A 315 0.63 -27.32 -35.74
N PHE A 316 -0.33 -26.40 -35.81
CA PHE A 316 -1.70 -26.62 -35.34
C PHE A 316 -2.67 -25.74 -36.13
N GLU A 317 -3.68 -26.36 -36.76
CA GLU A 317 -4.73 -25.65 -37.52
C GLU A 317 -4.19 -24.63 -38.56
N GLY A 318 -3.07 -24.95 -39.19
CA GLY A 318 -2.41 -24.09 -40.18
C GLY A 318 -1.40 -23.09 -39.61
N ASP A 319 -1.33 -22.90 -38.29
CA ASP A 319 -0.36 -22.04 -37.62
C ASP A 319 0.92 -22.82 -37.25
N ALA A 320 2.08 -22.15 -37.30
CA ALA A 320 3.37 -22.71 -36.90
C ALA A 320 3.63 -22.53 -35.39
N VAL A 321 2.81 -23.18 -34.56
CA VAL A 321 2.80 -23.00 -33.09
C VAL A 321 4.10 -23.39 -32.37
N SER A 322 5.00 -24.14 -32.99
CA SER A 322 6.35 -24.38 -32.48
C SER A 322 6.47 -24.92 -31.03
N PHE A 323 5.45 -25.63 -30.49
CA PHE A 323 5.48 -26.07 -29.08
C PHE A 323 6.62 -27.08 -28.82
N GLY A 324 6.84 -28.01 -29.74
CA GLY A 324 7.93 -28.97 -29.66
C GLY A 324 9.29 -28.26 -29.71
N LYS A 325 9.51 -27.38 -30.69
CA LYS A 325 10.72 -26.55 -30.80
C LYS A 325 10.98 -25.74 -29.54
N THR A 326 9.96 -25.10 -28.97
CA THR A 326 10.10 -24.35 -27.73
C THR A 326 10.50 -25.27 -26.57
N PHE A 327 9.85 -26.43 -26.42
CA PHE A 327 10.20 -27.41 -25.39
C PHE A 327 11.67 -27.85 -25.51
N PHE A 328 12.07 -28.34 -26.69
CA PHE A 328 13.40 -28.90 -26.91
C PHE A 328 14.50 -27.83 -26.96
N GLY A 329 14.16 -26.57 -27.23
CA GLY A 329 15.08 -25.44 -27.24
C GLY A 329 15.22 -24.69 -25.91
N THR A 330 14.45 -25.07 -24.87
CA THR A 330 14.38 -24.30 -23.61
C THR A 330 15.73 -24.23 -22.87
N ILE A 331 16.40 -25.37 -22.69
CA ILE A 331 17.73 -25.51 -22.09
C ILE A 331 18.59 -26.38 -23.03
N GLN A 332 19.86 -26.01 -23.19
CA GLN A 332 20.82 -26.69 -24.05
C GLN A 332 21.43 -27.97 -23.42
N ASP A 333 21.11 -28.26 -22.15
CA ASP A 333 21.64 -29.40 -21.39
C ASP A 333 20.96 -30.74 -21.74
N GLY A 334 20.05 -30.73 -22.70
CA GLY A 334 19.39 -31.92 -23.24
C GLY A 334 17.89 -32.01 -22.93
N PRO A 335 17.18 -32.92 -23.61
CA PRO A 335 15.71 -32.97 -23.61
C PRO A 335 15.12 -33.37 -22.25
N LEU A 336 15.85 -34.14 -21.43
CA LEU A 336 15.41 -34.51 -20.08
C LEU A 336 15.46 -33.31 -19.11
N SER A 337 16.40 -32.38 -19.30
CA SER A 337 16.45 -31.14 -18.51
C SER A 337 15.25 -30.24 -18.83
N ASN A 338 14.78 -30.24 -20.08
CA ASN A 338 13.56 -29.51 -20.47
C ASN A 338 12.30 -30.13 -19.85
N LEU A 339 12.30 -31.44 -19.58
CA LEU A 339 11.24 -32.10 -18.80
C LEU A 339 11.23 -31.65 -17.33
N GLU A 340 12.38 -31.26 -16.76
CA GLU A 340 12.39 -30.65 -15.42
C GLU A 340 11.61 -29.33 -15.40
N VAL A 341 11.79 -28.50 -16.45
CA VAL A 341 11.14 -27.18 -16.58
C VAL A 341 9.65 -27.28 -16.84
N TRP A 342 9.26 -28.00 -17.88
CA TRP A 342 7.87 -28.03 -18.35
C TRP A 342 7.09 -29.21 -17.80
N GLY A 343 7.76 -30.34 -17.54
CA GLY A 343 7.14 -31.65 -17.37
C GLY A 343 6.50 -32.17 -18.65
N ALA A 344 5.80 -33.29 -18.55
CA ALA A 344 5.13 -33.90 -19.69
C ALA A 344 3.94 -33.03 -20.18
N PRO A 345 3.62 -33.02 -21.48
CA PRO A 345 2.33 -32.53 -21.98
C PRO A 345 1.18 -33.24 -21.27
N ILE A 346 0.16 -32.49 -20.85
CA ILE A 346 -1.05 -33.02 -20.21
C ILE A 346 -2.32 -32.58 -20.92
N SER A 347 -2.22 -31.91 -22.06
CA SER A 347 -3.34 -31.58 -22.94
C SER A 347 -2.91 -31.64 -24.40
N ARG A 348 -3.89 -31.79 -25.30
CA ARG A 348 -3.73 -31.38 -26.69
C ARG A 348 -3.66 -29.85 -26.80
N PRO A 349 -3.07 -29.28 -27.87
CA PRO A 349 -3.22 -27.86 -28.18
C PRO A 349 -4.69 -27.47 -28.32
N ARG A 350 -5.02 -26.24 -27.89
CA ARG A 350 -6.37 -25.67 -28.00
C ARG A 350 -6.28 -24.21 -28.39
N ARG A 351 -7.01 -23.81 -29.43
CA ARG A 351 -7.21 -22.40 -29.76
C ARG A 351 -8.15 -21.75 -28.75
N ASP A 352 -7.81 -20.53 -28.33
CA ASP A 352 -8.66 -19.77 -27.42
C ASP A 352 -9.96 -19.37 -28.14
N PRO A 353 -11.15 -19.79 -27.66
CA PRO A 353 -12.42 -19.36 -28.22
C PRO A 353 -12.67 -17.85 -28.08
N ALA A 354 -12.08 -17.19 -27.09
CA ALA A 354 -12.20 -15.74 -26.90
C ALA A 354 -11.21 -14.94 -27.74
N ASN A 355 -10.11 -15.57 -28.20
CA ASN A 355 -9.13 -14.94 -29.07
C ASN A 355 -8.53 -15.95 -30.05
N SER A 356 -9.01 -15.94 -31.30
CA SER A 356 -8.55 -16.87 -32.32
C SER A 356 -7.07 -16.73 -32.70
N LYS A 357 -6.36 -15.69 -32.24
CA LYS A 357 -4.91 -15.56 -32.41
C LYS A 357 -4.09 -16.39 -31.43
N PHE A 358 -4.71 -16.87 -30.35
CA PHE A 358 -3.99 -17.55 -29.28
C PHE A 358 -4.23 -19.06 -29.33
N VAL A 359 -3.15 -19.83 -29.21
CA VAL A 359 -3.18 -21.27 -29.04
C VAL A 359 -2.40 -21.64 -27.79
N TYR A 360 -2.98 -22.50 -26.95
CA TYR A 360 -2.38 -22.92 -25.71
C TYR A 360 -2.14 -24.42 -25.69
N GLN A 361 -1.09 -24.86 -24.99
CA GLN A 361 -0.90 -26.26 -24.61
C GLN A 361 -0.42 -26.37 -23.16
N ARG A 362 -1.03 -27.27 -22.39
CA ARG A 362 -0.73 -27.51 -20.98
C ARG A 362 0.32 -28.61 -20.82
N PHE A 363 1.30 -28.33 -19.98
CA PHE A 363 2.31 -29.26 -19.47
C PHE A 363 2.13 -29.40 -17.95
N GLN A 364 2.90 -30.25 -17.27
CA GLN A 364 2.76 -30.42 -15.81
C GLN A 364 3.16 -29.18 -15.00
N ARG A 365 4.05 -28.32 -15.53
CA ARG A 365 4.60 -27.15 -14.82
C ARG A 365 4.46 -25.83 -15.56
N GLY A 366 3.87 -25.84 -16.76
CA GLY A 366 3.72 -24.63 -17.56
C GLY A 366 2.61 -24.75 -18.58
N ILE A 367 2.17 -23.61 -19.08
CA ILE A 367 1.32 -23.52 -20.27
C ILE A 367 2.10 -22.72 -21.30
N MET A 368 2.32 -23.33 -22.46
CA MET A 368 2.81 -22.60 -23.61
C MET A 368 1.66 -21.88 -24.29
N HIS A 369 1.94 -20.67 -24.75
CA HIS A 369 1.05 -19.76 -25.44
C HIS A 369 1.72 -19.34 -26.74
N PHE A 370 1.08 -19.67 -27.86
CA PHE A 370 1.41 -19.15 -29.17
C PHE A 370 0.50 -17.96 -29.50
N ASP A 371 1.09 -16.87 -29.98
CA ASP A 371 0.38 -15.69 -30.51
C ASP A 371 0.62 -15.57 -32.02
N ALA A 372 -0.43 -15.77 -32.81
CA ALA A 372 -0.39 -15.65 -34.27
C ALA A 372 -0.08 -14.24 -34.78
N THR A 373 -0.16 -13.21 -33.94
CA THR A 373 0.20 -11.82 -34.28
C THR A 373 1.71 -11.65 -34.35
N THR A 374 2.44 -12.27 -33.42
CA THR A 374 3.90 -12.19 -33.33
C THR A 374 4.58 -13.41 -33.95
N GLY A 375 3.87 -14.53 -34.07
CA GLY A 375 4.41 -15.82 -34.45
C GLY A 375 5.26 -16.49 -33.36
N LEU A 376 5.20 -16.00 -32.12
CA LEU A 376 6.03 -16.46 -31.02
C LEU A 376 5.26 -17.38 -30.07
N THR A 377 6.01 -18.32 -29.48
CA THR A 377 5.53 -19.25 -28.45
C THR A 377 6.30 -19.06 -27.17
N GLU A 378 5.59 -18.71 -26.10
CA GLU A 378 6.17 -18.39 -24.79
C GLU A 378 5.43 -19.11 -23.66
N GLY A 379 6.07 -19.22 -22.50
CA GLY A 379 5.41 -19.69 -21.28
C GLY A 379 4.59 -18.59 -20.61
N LEU A 380 3.36 -18.91 -20.23
CA LEU A 380 2.53 -18.04 -19.40
C LEU A 380 3.18 -17.76 -18.04
N LEU A 381 2.94 -16.56 -17.51
CA LEU A 381 3.43 -16.11 -16.20
C LEU A 381 2.57 -16.69 -15.05
N LEU A 382 2.46 -18.01 -14.99
CA LEU A 382 1.54 -18.70 -14.06
C LEU A 382 1.89 -18.45 -12.59
N ALA A 383 3.17 -18.33 -12.29
CA ALA A 383 3.64 -18.12 -10.94
C ALA A 383 3.37 -16.67 -10.45
N ASP A 384 3.29 -15.69 -11.35
CA ASP A 384 2.76 -14.36 -11.04
C ASP A 384 1.28 -14.42 -10.60
N TYR A 385 0.46 -15.24 -11.27
CA TYR A 385 -0.92 -15.46 -10.82
C TYR A 385 -0.98 -16.15 -9.46
N PHE A 386 -0.10 -17.12 -9.18
CA PHE A 386 0.00 -17.74 -7.87
C PHE A 386 0.33 -16.70 -6.77
N LYS A 387 1.30 -15.81 -7.01
CA LYS A 387 1.58 -14.68 -6.11
C LYS A 387 0.34 -13.80 -5.90
N ALA A 388 -0.36 -13.45 -6.97
CA ALA A 388 -1.57 -12.62 -6.89
C ALA A 388 -2.67 -13.31 -6.06
N ILE A 389 -2.85 -14.64 -6.21
CA ILE A 389 -3.78 -15.45 -5.40
C ILE A 389 -3.38 -15.39 -3.93
N MET A 390 -2.10 -15.63 -3.60
CA MET A 390 -1.59 -15.54 -2.23
C MET A 390 -1.81 -14.18 -1.59
N ARG A 391 -1.67 -13.11 -2.36
CA ARG A 391 -1.88 -11.73 -1.88
C ARG A 391 -3.36 -11.33 -1.83
N GLY A 392 -4.25 -12.04 -2.53
CA GLY A 392 -5.68 -11.69 -2.63
C GLY A 392 -5.94 -10.36 -3.35
N ARG A 393 -4.97 -9.88 -4.14
CA ARG A 393 -5.00 -8.60 -4.88
C ARG A 393 -4.23 -8.72 -6.18
N ASP A 394 -4.41 -7.76 -7.08
CA ASP A 394 -3.78 -7.71 -8.40
C ASP A 394 -4.16 -8.93 -9.29
N LEU A 395 -5.39 -9.43 -9.12
CA LEU A 395 -5.95 -10.57 -9.84
C LEU A 395 -6.95 -10.10 -10.91
N PRO A 396 -6.96 -10.73 -12.09
CA PRO A 396 -8.08 -10.64 -13.02
C PRO A 396 -9.41 -11.03 -12.32
N PRO A 397 -10.55 -10.35 -12.61
CA PRO A 397 -11.81 -10.61 -11.90
C PRO A 397 -12.33 -12.06 -11.99
N ASP A 398 -12.12 -12.72 -13.14
CA ASP A 398 -12.50 -14.11 -13.36
C ASP A 398 -11.68 -15.06 -12.47
N LEU A 399 -10.36 -14.89 -12.44
CA LEU A 399 -9.47 -15.66 -11.57
C LEU A 399 -9.74 -15.36 -10.09
N ALA A 400 -9.99 -14.09 -9.73
CA ALA A 400 -10.32 -13.70 -8.37
C ALA A 400 -11.62 -14.37 -7.88
N GLY A 401 -12.60 -14.55 -8.76
CA GLY A 401 -13.83 -15.29 -8.45
C GLY A 401 -13.58 -16.79 -8.29
N ALA A 402 -12.84 -17.40 -9.21
CA ALA A 402 -12.54 -18.83 -9.20
C ALA A 402 -11.65 -19.26 -8.02
N ALA A 403 -10.70 -18.42 -7.62
CA ALA A 403 -9.72 -18.74 -6.60
C ALA A 403 -10.22 -18.58 -5.15
N ARG A 404 -11.43 -18.05 -4.92
CA ARG A 404 -11.92 -17.71 -3.56
C ARG A 404 -11.92 -18.88 -2.58
N THR A 405 -12.10 -20.10 -3.08
CA THR A 405 -12.13 -21.33 -2.26
C THR A 405 -10.77 -21.99 -2.15
N SER A 406 -9.74 -21.47 -2.82
CA SER A 406 -8.38 -21.97 -2.69
C SER A 406 -7.83 -21.68 -1.31
N ARG A 407 -7.19 -22.70 -0.70
CA ARG A 407 -6.39 -22.55 0.53
C ARG A 407 -5.27 -21.49 0.41
N PHE A 408 -4.85 -21.16 -0.80
CA PHE A 408 -3.82 -20.15 -1.04
C PHE A 408 -4.40 -18.73 -1.13
N PHE A 409 -5.70 -18.56 -1.32
CA PHE A 409 -6.28 -17.24 -1.61
C PHE A 409 -6.21 -16.28 -0.42
N GLY A 410 -5.62 -15.10 -0.63
CA GLY A 410 -5.57 -14.03 0.37
C GLY A 410 -4.96 -14.49 1.70
N GLN A 411 -3.78 -15.10 1.63
CA GLN A 411 -3.04 -15.61 2.78
C GLN A 411 -2.00 -14.62 3.32
N TYR A 412 -1.62 -13.61 2.53
CA TYR A 412 -0.63 -12.60 2.94
C TYR A 412 -1.23 -11.53 3.87
N CYS A 413 -1.17 -11.76 5.18
CA CYS A 413 -1.68 -10.85 6.23
C CYS A 413 -0.53 -10.18 7.00
N THR A 414 -0.07 -9.02 6.51
CA THR A 414 0.99 -8.24 7.17
C THR A 414 0.64 -7.94 8.62
N GLY A 415 1.57 -8.18 9.55
CA GLY A 415 1.38 -7.93 10.99
C GLY A 415 0.72 -9.08 11.77
N SER A 416 0.23 -10.13 11.10
CA SER A 416 -0.18 -11.38 11.76
C SER A 416 1.05 -12.25 12.08
N GLN A 417 0.91 -13.28 12.93
CA GLN A 417 1.99 -14.24 13.14
C GLN A 417 2.40 -14.89 11.81
N HIS A 418 3.70 -14.87 11.49
CA HIS A 418 4.26 -15.37 10.21
C HIS A 418 3.63 -14.75 8.94
N TRP A 419 2.84 -13.68 9.10
CA TRP A 419 2.08 -13.00 8.07
C TRP A 419 1.12 -13.91 7.28
N VAL A 420 0.61 -14.97 7.92
CA VAL A 420 -0.36 -15.90 7.34
C VAL A 420 -1.75 -15.62 7.87
N CYS A 421 -2.74 -15.40 7.00
CA CYS A 421 -4.12 -15.11 7.42
C CYS A 421 -4.83 -16.33 8.03
N ARG A 422 -4.61 -17.52 7.46
CA ARG A 422 -5.23 -18.80 7.87
C ARG A 422 -4.15 -19.89 8.00
N PRO A 423 -3.35 -19.87 9.08
CA PRO A 423 -2.21 -20.77 9.27
C PRO A 423 -2.59 -22.25 9.32
N GLU A 424 -3.82 -22.58 9.70
CA GLU A 424 -4.38 -23.93 9.69
C GLU A 424 -4.52 -24.52 8.27
N GLU A 425 -4.70 -23.68 7.25
CA GLU A 425 -4.76 -24.10 5.84
C GLU A 425 -3.37 -24.24 5.21
N LEU A 426 -2.36 -23.57 5.78
CA LEU A 426 -0.98 -23.54 5.29
C LEU A 426 0.04 -23.83 6.41
N PRO A 427 0.00 -25.02 7.05
CA PRO A 427 0.90 -25.33 8.16
C PRO A 427 2.37 -25.27 7.72
N GLY A 428 3.25 -24.78 8.61
CA GLY A 428 4.68 -24.65 8.31
C GLY A 428 4.99 -23.62 7.23
N THR A 429 4.16 -22.58 7.11
CA THR A 429 4.37 -21.46 6.18
C THR A 429 4.74 -20.21 6.96
N ASP A 430 5.70 -19.45 6.42
CA ASP A 430 6.04 -18.11 6.89
C ASP A 430 6.15 -17.18 5.69
N LEU A 431 5.21 -16.24 5.58
CA LEU A 431 5.13 -15.26 4.51
C LEU A 431 5.74 -13.92 4.90
N THR A 432 6.41 -13.82 6.05
CA THR A 432 6.97 -12.55 6.52
C THR A 432 7.89 -11.96 5.45
N PHE A 433 7.53 -10.77 4.95
CA PHE A 433 8.20 -10.05 3.86
C PHE A 433 8.23 -10.73 2.48
N ALA A 434 7.58 -11.87 2.28
CA ALA A 434 7.65 -12.65 1.04
C ALA A 434 7.42 -11.80 -0.23
N PHE A 435 6.53 -10.82 -0.15
CA PHE A 435 6.15 -9.95 -1.27
C PHE A 435 6.50 -8.47 -1.07
N GLU A 436 7.46 -8.16 -0.19
CA GLU A 436 8.02 -6.82 -0.04
C GLU A 436 9.31 -6.67 -0.87
N ALA A 437 9.25 -5.85 -1.92
CA ALA A 437 10.40 -5.47 -2.73
C ALA A 437 11.30 -4.47 -1.96
N ALA A 438 12.58 -4.39 -2.35
CA ALA A 438 13.51 -3.38 -1.82
C ALA A 438 13.51 -2.09 -2.65
#